data_AF-A0A4R7FRZ8-F1
#
_entry.id   AF-A0A4R7FRZ8-F1
#
_cell.length_a   1.000
_cell.length_b   1.000
_cell.length_c   1.000
_cell.angle_alpha   90.00
_cell.angle_beta   90.00
_cell.angle_gamma   90.00
#
_symmetry.space_group_name_H-M   'P 1'
#
loop_
_entity.id
_entity.type
_entity.pdbx_description
1 polymer ?
#
loop_
_entity_poly.entity_id
_entity_poly.type
_entity_poly.pdbx_seq_one_letter_code
_entity_poly.pdbx_strand_id
1 'polypeptide(L)'
;MSSAPVEARLHALRAETEAELRAAGERIDAMTAARADANADDEHDPEGATIGFEWSQADALRGGLRQRLAEIDAALTRIADGTDGVCAVCGEPIAPGRLEARPTTDRCIRHA
;
A
#
# COMPACT_ATOMS: atom_id res chain seq x y z
N MET A 1 -24.55 -6.09 -12.97
CA MET A 1 -24.19 -6.81 -11.73
C MET A 1 -23.60 -5.79 -10.78
N SER A 2 -24.11 -5.67 -9.55
CA SER A 2 -23.73 -4.55 -8.66
C SER A 2 -22.37 -4.81 -8.03
N SER A 3 -21.34 -4.04 -8.42
CA SER A 3 -19.99 -4.04 -7.82
C SER A 3 -19.92 -3.29 -6.48
N ALA A 4 -21.05 -2.75 -6.01
CA ALA A 4 -21.18 -2.00 -4.76
C ALA A 4 -20.51 -2.63 -3.51
N PRO A 5 -20.61 -3.95 -3.23
CA PRO A 5 -19.92 -4.52 -2.07
C PRO A 5 -18.40 -4.56 -2.23
N VAL A 6 -17.88 -4.71 -3.45
CA VAL A 6 -16.44 -4.68 -3.75
C VAL A 6 -15.92 -3.26 -3.67
N GLU A 7 -16.67 -2.29 -4.20
CA GLU A 7 -16.35 -0.86 -4.14
C GLU A 7 -16.26 -0.36 -2.69
N ALA A 8 -17.27 -0.69 -1.85
CA ALA A 8 -17.25 -0.34 -0.43
C ALA A 8 -16.04 -0.94 0.30
N ARG A 9 -15.67 -2.18 -0.02
CA ARG A 9 -14.46 -2.83 0.52
C ARG A 9 -13.18 -2.10 0.07
N LEU A 10 -13.10 -1.69 -1.19
CA LEU A 10 -11.94 -0.93 -1.70
C LEU A 10 -11.80 0.42 -1.00
N HIS A 11 -12.89 1.14 -0.76
CA HIS A 11 -12.85 2.39 0.00
C HIS A 11 -12.38 2.19 1.45
N ALA A 12 -12.83 1.13 2.13
CA ALA A 12 -12.35 0.79 3.46
C ALA A 12 -10.84 0.49 3.45
N LEU A 13 -10.39 -0.36 2.52
CA LEU A 13 -8.97 -0.69 2.36
C LEU A 13 -8.12 0.54 2.05
N ARG A 14 -8.65 1.49 1.25
CA ARG A 14 -7.99 2.75 0.94
C ARG A 14 -7.76 3.58 2.20
N ALA A 15 -8.81 3.79 2.99
CA ALA A 15 -8.76 4.55 4.22
C ALA A 15 -7.79 3.94 5.26
N GLU A 16 -7.80 2.62 5.40
CA GLU A 16 -6.85 1.88 6.24
C GLU A 16 -5.41 2.08 5.76
N THR A 17 -5.16 1.87 4.46
CA THR A 17 -3.81 2.01 3.88
C THR A 17 -3.29 3.44 3.99
N GLU A 18 -4.15 4.45 3.81
CA GLU A 18 -3.79 5.86 4.00
C GLU A 18 -3.44 6.16 5.47
N ALA A 19 -4.15 5.57 6.43
CA ALA A 19 -3.84 5.71 7.85
C ALA A 19 -2.48 5.07 8.20
N GLU A 20 -2.23 3.86 7.71
CA GLU A 20 -0.95 3.18 7.87
C GLU A 20 0.20 3.99 7.23
N LEU A 21 -0.03 4.57 6.05
CA LEU A 21 0.97 5.37 5.34
C LEU A 21 1.32 6.65 6.11
N ARG A 22 0.33 7.32 6.71
CA ARG A 22 0.56 8.48 7.60
C ARG A 22 1.41 8.09 8.81
N ALA A 23 1.04 7.02 9.50
CA ALA A 23 1.78 6.54 10.67
C ALA A 23 3.23 6.12 10.33
N ALA A 24 3.45 5.50 9.17
CA ALA A 24 4.80 5.18 8.69
C ALA A 24 5.62 6.44 8.39
N GLY A 25 4.99 7.48 7.83
CA GLY A 25 5.62 8.80 7.63
C GLY A 25 6.06 9.44 8.94
N GLU A 26 5.14 9.53 9.92
CA GLU A 26 5.42 10.10 11.24
C GLU A 26 6.57 9.38 11.97
N ARG A 27 6.65 8.05 11.85
CA ARG A 27 7.77 7.27 12.41
C ARG A 27 9.10 7.67 11.77
N ILE A 28 9.16 7.78 10.45
CA ILE A 28 10.39 8.16 9.74
C ILE A 28 10.81 9.59 10.12
N ASP A 29 9.84 10.51 10.24
CA ASP A 29 10.11 11.89 10.63
C ASP A 29 10.67 11.97 12.05
N ALA A 30 10.11 11.20 12.99
CA ALA A 30 10.60 11.11 14.37
C ALA A 30 12.05 10.58 14.44
N MET A 31 12.37 9.54 13.68
CA MET A 31 13.73 9.01 13.61
C MET A 31 14.72 9.99 13.00
N THR A 32 14.29 10.73 11.97
CA THR A 32 15.10 11.77 11.32
C THR A 32 15.40 12.91 12.30
N ALA A 33 14.42 13.32 13.11
CA ALA A 33 14.60 14.32 14.14
C ALA A 33 15.56 13.86 15.24
N ALA A 34 15.42 12.62 15.73
CA ALA A 34 16.31 12.05 16.74
C ALA A 34 17.78 11.99 16.28
N ARG A 35 18.00 11.62 15.00
CA ARG A 35 19.35 11.62 14.41
C ARG A 35 19.96 13.02 14.32
N ALA A 36 19.15 14.03 14.00
CA ALA A 36 19.62 15.41 13.91
C ALA A 36 20.06 15.96 15.28
N ASP A 37 19.40 15.53 16.36
CA ASP A 37 19.76 15.87 17.75
C ASP A 37 21.05 15.15 18.18
N ALA A 38 21.16 13.84 17.92
CA ALA A 38 22.34 13.03 18.29
C ALA A 38 23.63 13.43 17.55
N ASN A 39 23.55 13.79 16.26
CA ASN A 39 24.72 14.25 15.50
C ASN A 39 25.32 15.59 16.00
N ALA A 40 24.63 16.31 16.90
CA ALA A 40 25.16 17.54 17.49
C ALA A 40 26.20 17.27 18.60
N ASP A 41 26.36 16.01 19.02
CA ASP A 41 27.25 15.57 20.10
C ASP A 41 28.04 14.32 19.66
N ASP A 42 28.85 14.41 18.59
CA ASP A 42 29.49 13.23 17.99
C ASP A 42 30.95 13.06 18.42
N GLU A 43 31.18 12.10 19.32
CA GLU A 43 32.30 11.17 19.16
C GLU A 43 31.90 9.77 19.68
N HIS A 44 31.34 8.97 18.77
CA HIS A 44 31.01 7.53 18.87
C HIS A 44 29.66 7.13 19.49
N ASP A 45 28.60 7.19 18.66
CA ASP A 45 27.31 6.57 18.94
C ASP A 45 27.15 5.17 18.31
N PRO A 46 27.13 4.06 19.10
CA PRO A 46 26.82 2.72 18.61
C PRO A 46 25.34 2.55 18.18
N GLU A 47 24.44 3.45 18.55
CA GLU A 47 23.01 3.40 18.22
C GLU A 47 22.74 3.81 16.75
N GLY A 48 23.65 4.54 16.10
CA GLY A 48 23.53 4.96 14.70
C GLY A 48 23.36 3.80 13.68
N ALA A 49 23.94 2.62 13.96
CA ALA A 49 23.75 1.42 13.13
C ALA A 49 22.33 0.85 13.27
N THR A 50 21.75 0.89 14.47
CA THR A 50 20.38 0.46 14.76
C THR A 50 19.37 1.39 14.08
N ILE A 51 19.58 2.71 14.20
CA ILE A 51 18.73 3.73 13.57
C ILE A 51 18.70 3.56 12.05
N GLY A 52 19.84 3.24 11.41
CA GLY A 52 19.90 2.99 9.97
C GLY A 52 19.10 1.75 9.53
N PHE A 53 19.13 0.68 10.31
CA PHE A 53 18.36 -0.54 10.05
C PHE A 53 16.86 -0.30 10.24
N GLU A 54 16.47 0.36 11.33
CA GLU A 54 15.07 0.75 11.58
C GLU A 54 14.53 1.67 10.46
N TRP A 55 15.35 2.59 9.95
CA TRP A 55 14.94 3.50 8.88
C TRP A 55 14.68 2.74 7.59
N SER A 56 15.58 1.82 7.25
CA SER A 56 15.45 0.97 6.06
C SER A 56 14.18 0.12 6.11
N GLN A 57 13.84 -0.42 7.29
CA GLN A 57 12.58 -1.16 7.49
C GLN A 57 11.35 -0.26 7.35
N ALA A 58 11.38 0.93 7.95
CA ALA A 58 10.28 1.88 7.88
C ALA A 58 10.05 2.38 6.45
N ASP A 59 11.12 2.64 5.69
CA ASP A 59 11.03 3.06 4.29
C ASP A 59 10.51 1.93 3.39
N ALA A 60 10.96 0.69 3.58
CA ALA A 60 10.45 -0.47 2.86
C ALA A 60 8.94 -0.69 3.10
N LEU A 61 8.50 -0.56 4.37
CA LEU A 61 7.07 -0.61 4.72
C LEU A 61 6.30 0.50 4.00
N ARG A 62 6.79 1.74 4.06
CA ARG A 62 6.17 2.89 3.38
C ARG A 62 6.06 2.68 1.87
N GLY A 63 7.08 2.10 1.24
CA GLY A 63 7.07 1.73 -0.17
C GLY A 63 5.97 0.71 -0.50
N GLY A 64 5.86 -0.35 0.29
CA GLY A 64 4.80 -1.36 0.14
C GLY A 64 3.39 -0.78 0.30
N LEU A 65 3.19 0.12 1.26
CA LEU A 65 1.91 0.80 1.46
C LEU A 65 1.52 1.71 0.29
N ARG A 66 2.49 2.45 -0.29
CA ARG A 66 2.24 3.26 -1.49
C ARG A 66 1.83 2.39 -2.69
N GLN A 67 2.51 1.26 -2.89
CA GLN A 67 2.17 0.32 -3.95
C GLN A 67 0.74 -0.24 -3.76
N ARG A 68 0.40 -0.66 -2.53
CA ARG A 68 -0.95 -1.13 -2.19
C ARG A 68 -2.01 -0.06 -2.45
N LEU A 69 -1.75 1.20 -2.08
CA LEU A 69 -2.66 2.31 -2.33
C LEU A 69 -2.89 2.52 -3.84
N ALA A 70 -1.83 2.49 -4.63
CA ALA A 70 -1.92 2.61 -6.09
C ALA A 70 -2.75 1.48 -6.73
N GLU A 71 -2.61 0.25 -6.23
CA GLU A 71 -3.42 -0.88 -6.69
C GLU A 71 -4.91 -0.73 -6.34
N ILE A 72 -5.22 -0.17 -5.16
CA ILE A 72 -6.58 0.14 -4.74
C ILE A 72 -7.18 1.25 -5.62
N ASP A 73 -6.45 2.34 -5.83
CA ASP A 73 -6.89 3.46 -6.68
C ASP A 73 -7.11 3.02 -8.13
N ALA A 74 -6.25 2.14 -8.66
CA ALA A 74 -6.42 1.55 -9.98
C ALA A 74 -7.69 0.68 -10.05
N ALA A 75 -8.01 -0.07 -9.00
CA ALA A 75 -9.23 -0.88 -8.95
C ALA A 75 -10.50 -0.02 -8.86
N LEU A 76 -10.48 1.05 -8.07
CA LEU A 76 -11.58 2.02 -8.01
C LEU A 76 -11.80 2.71 -9.36
N THR A 77 -10.71 3.07 -10.06
CA THR A 77 -10.79 3.62 -11.42
C THR A 77 -11.48 2.63 -12.38
N ARG A 78 -11.13 1.34 -12.34
CA ARG A 78 -11.80 0.33 -13.19
C ARG A 78 -13.30 0.22 -12.91
N ILE A 79 -13.72 0.32 -11.65
CA ILE A 79 -15.13 0.34 -11.27
C ILE A 79 -15.83 1.58 -11.83
N ALA A 80 -15.20 2.75 -11.70
CA ALA A 80 -15.72 4.01 -12.25
C ALA A 80 -15.86 3.97 -13.78
N ASP A 81 -14.91 3.32 -14.47
CA ASP A 81 -14.92 3.12 -15.93
C ASP A 81 -15.84 1.97 -16.38
N GLY A 82 -16.42 1.19 -15.46
CA GLY A 82 -17.24 0.02 -15.75
C GLY A 82 -16.46 -1.14 -16.40
N THR A 83 -15.14 -1.17 -16.22
CA THR A 83 -14.24 -2.22 -16.74
C THR A 83 -13.80 -3.19 -15.63
N ASP A 84 -14.40 -3.08 -14.44
CA ASP A 84 -14.16 -4.00 -13.36
C ASP A 84 -14.61 -5.42 -13.72
N GLY A 85 -13.88 -6.41 -13.18
CA GLY A 85 -14.20 -7.81 -13.40
C GLY A 85 -13.84 -8.35 -14.79
N VAL A 86 -13.00 -7.67 -15.57
CA VAL A 86 -12.43 -8.20 -16.81
C VAL A 86 -10.90 -8.34 -16.69
N CYS A 87 -10.35 -9.46 -17.15
CA CYS A 87 -8.92 -9.71 -17.11
C CYS A 87 -8.16 -8.81 -18.10
N ALA A 88 -7.18 -8.05 -17.63
CA ALA A 88 -6.32 -7.17 -18.44
C ALA A 88 -5.45 -7.91 -19.47
N VAL A 89 -5.29 -9.24 -19.35
CA VAL A 89 -4.44 -10.05 -20.25
C VAL A 89 -5.26 -10.73 -21.34
N CYS A 90 -6.35 -11.42 -20.99
CA CYS A 90 -7.14 -12.20 -21.95
C CYS A 90 -8.54 -11.63 -22.25
N GLY A 91 -8.97 -10.58 -21.56
CA GLY A 91 -10.30 -9.99 -21.73
C GLY A 91 -11.46 -10.86 -21.20
N GLU A 92 -11.18 -12.00 -20.54
CA GLU A 92 -12.21 -12.86 -19.97
C GLU A 92 -12.73 -12.31 -18.63
N PRO A 93 -13.99 -12.60 -18.26
CA PRO A 93 -14.54 -12.25 -16.96
C PRO A 93 -13.73 -12.85 -15.80
N ILE A 94 -13.47 -12.06 -14.78
CA ILE A 94 -12.86 -12.49 -13.51
C ILE A 94 -13.98 -13.05 -12.64
N ALA A 95 -13.76 -14.25 -12.08
CA ALA A 95 -14.72 -14.88 -11.19
C ALA A 95 -15.07 -13.97 -9.99
N PRO A 96 -16.36 -13.78 -9.65
CA PRO A 96 -16.77 -12.91 -8.55
C PRO A 96 -16.09 -13.23 -7.22
N GLY A 97 -15.99 -14.51 -6.85
CA GLY A 97 -15.29 -14.94 -5.63
C GLY A 97 -13.80 -14.55 -5.60
N ARG A 98 -13.16 -14.34 -6.76
CA ARG A 98 -11.79 -13.83 -6.84
C ARG A 98 -11.72 -12.32 -6.60
N LEU A 99 -12.70 -11.56 -7.07
CA LEU A 99 -12.82 -10.13 -6.76
C LEU A 99 -13.19 -9.90 -5.29
N GLU A 100 -14.02 -10.77 -4.70
CA GLU A 100 -14.33 -10.72 -3.27
C GLU A 100 -13.09 -11.02 -2.40
N ALA A 101 -12.30 -12.03 -2.78
CA ALA A 101 -11.07 -12.39 -2.06
C ALA A 101 -9.91 -11.41 -2.31
N ARG A 102 -9.77 -10.91 -3.54
CA ARG A 102 -8.70 -10.01 -4.00
C ARG A 102 -9.29 -8.85 -4.81
N PRO A 103 -9.85 -7.82 -4.17
CA PRO A 103 -10.60 -6.76 -4.85
C PRO A 103 -9.75 -5.85 -5.72
N THR A 104 -8.44 -5.78 -5.49
CA THR A 104 -7.52 -4.95 -6.28
C THR A 104 -7.10 -5.57 -7.61
N THR A 105 -7.42 -6.85 -7.83
CA THR A 105 -6.92 -7.60 -8.98
C THR A 105 -7.53 -7.17 -10.31
N ASP A 106 -6.72 -7.22 -11.35
CA ASP A 106 -7.06 -6.96 -12.76
C ASP A 106 -6.89 -8.22 -13.64
N ARG A 107 -6.59 -9.38 -13.07
CA ARG A 107 -6.29 -10.62 -13.83
C ARG A 107 -7.20 -11.77 -13.44
N CYS A 108 -7.44 -12.72 -14.34
CA CYS A 108 -8.12 -13.96 -13.98
C CYS A 108 -7.15 -14.92 -13.27
N ILE A 109 -7.66 -16.06 -12.76
CA ILE A 109 -6.81 -17.04 -12.06
C ILE A 109 -5.69 -17.63 -12.93
N ARG A 110 -5.89 -17.67 -14.25
CA ARG A 110 -4.91 -18.20 -15.22
C ARG A 110 -3.70 -17.26 -15.41
N HIS A 111 -3.89 -15.96 -15.19
CA HIS A 111 -2.87 -14.92 -15.41
C HIS A 111 -2.47 -14.22 -14.09
N ALA A 112 -2.81 -14.83 -12.95
CA ALA A 112 -2.57 -14.30 -11.61
C ALA A 112 -1.08 -14.28 -11.25
#